data_AF-A0A438JW88-F1
#
_entry.id   AF-A0A438JW88-F1
#
_cell.length_a   1.000
_cell.length_b   1.000
_cell.length_c   1.000
_cell.angle_alpha   90.00
_cell.angle_beta   90.00
_cell.angle_gamma   90.00
#
_symmetry.space_group_name_H-M   'P 1'
#
loop_
_entity.id
_entity.type
_entity.pdbx_description
1 polymer ?
#
loop_
_entity_poly.entity_id
_entity_poly.type
_entity_poly.pdbx_seq_one_letter_code
_entity_poly.pdbx_strand_id
1 'polypeptide(L)'
;MRSHEQRVCFFFFLSFVPFVLSLSSTQIEIMGKLSRSVSVWGDEKEPNPCAWKGVSCSSDNSSIANLSLSGWSLSDSSFLPLVCEIVSLEALDLSDNSFSSVLLGFVEPSFV
;
A
#
# COMPACT_ATOMS: atom_id res chain seq x y z
N MET A 1 28.18 -45.86 -34.21
CA MET A 1 27.04 -45.60 -33.29
C MET A 1 27.60 -45.04 -32.00
N ARG A 2 27.00 -43.92 -31.52
CA ARG A 2 27.17 -43.29 -30.19
C ARG A 2 28.48 -42.52 -29.96
N SER A 3 28.49 -41.30 -29.43
CA SER A 3 27.65 -40.09 -29.53
C SER A 3 28.55 -39.00 -28.95
N HIS A 4 28.71 -37.92 -29.70
CA HIS A 4 29.55 -36.76 -29.41
C HIS A 4 28.79 -35.78 -28.48
N GLU A 5 29.56 -34.95 -27.77
CA GLU A 5 29.24 -33.61 -27.24
C GLU A 5 28.44 -33.38 -25.95
N GLN A 6 29.18 -32.78 -25.01
CA GLN A 6 28.73 -31.84 -23.99
C GLN A 6 27.72 -30.83 -24.54
N ARG A 7 26.53 -30.78 -23.95
CA ARG A 7 25.61 -29.63 -23.84
C ARG A 7 24.22 -30.17 -23.52
N VAL A 8 23.80 -30.12 -22.26
CA VAL A 8 22.50 -29.55 -21.84
C VAL A 8 22.59 -29.27 -20.33
N CYS A 9 23.41 -28.30 -19.94
CA CYS A 9 23.13 -27.51 -18.74
C CYS A 9 22.05 -26.49 -19.14
N PHE A 10 20.79 -26.92 -19.27
CA PHE A 10 19.68 -26.01 -19.51
C PHE A 10 18.58 -26.30 -18.48
N PHE A 11 18.84 -25.81 -17.28
CA PHE A 11 17.89 -25.11 -16.41
C PHE A 11 16.40 -25.26 -16.77
N PHE A 12 15.86 -26.47 -16.59
CA PHE A 12 14.41 -26.68 -16.51
C PHE A 12 13.97 -26.86 -15.05
N PHE A 13 14.65 -26.16 -14.12
CA PHE A 13 13.88 -25.57 -13.03
C PHE A 13 13.12 -24.42 -13.67
N LEU A 14 11.98 -24.75 -14.29
CA LEU A 14 10.87 -23.81 -14.40
C LEU A 14 10.58 -23.41 -12.96
N SER A 15 11.28 -22.38 -12.52
CA SER A 15 10.94 -21.61 -11.37
C SER A 15 9.57 -21.06 -11.71
N PHE A 16 8.52 -21.81 -11.37
CA PHE A 16 7.24 -21.22 -11.04
C PHE A 16 7.52 -20.36 -9.82
N VAL A 17 8.19 -19.22 -10.03
CA VAL A 17 8.05 -18.09 -9.14
C VAL A 17 6.60 -17.71 -9.35
N PRO A 18 5.68 -17.98 -8.42
CA PRO A 18 4.39 -17.33 -8.52
C PRO A 18 4.72 -15.86 -8.63
N PHE A 19 4.24 -15.22 -9.70
CA PHE A 19 4.42 -13.79 -9.89
C PHE A 19 3.63 -13.14 -8.77
N VAL A 20 4.25 -13.02 -7.60
CA VAL A 20 3.72 -12.30 -6.46
C VAL A 20 3.78 -10.86 -6.90
N LEU A 21 2.65 -10.37 -7.41
CA LEU A 21 2.49 -8.95 -7.65
C LEU A 21 2.61 -8.30 -6.27
N SER A 22 3.63 -7.47 -6.14
CA SER A 22 3.91 -6.70 -4.93
C SER A 22 3.57 -5.25 -5.19
N LEU A 23 3.33 -4.49 -4.12
CA LEU A 23 3.22 -3.04 -4.20
C LEU A 23 4.39 -2.43 -4.98
N SER A 24 4.07 -1.40 -5.77
CA SER A 24 5.08 -0.56 -6.41
C SER A 24 5.92 0.19 -5.38
N SER A 25 7.18 0.52 -5.73
CA SER A 25 8.07 1.31 -4.87
C SER A 25 7.46 2.65 -4.47
N THR A 26 6.72 3.28 -5.38
CA THR A 26 6.00 4.54 -5.14
C THR A 26 4.94 4.39 -4.05
N GLN A 27 4.12 3.34 -4.09
CA GLN A 27 3.11 3.10 -3.05
C GLN A 27 3.74 2.82 -1.69
N ILE A 28 4.84 2.06 -1.66
CA ILE A 28 5.60 1.81 -0.42
C ILE A 28 6.11 3.12 0.17
N GLU A 29 6.64 4.03 -0.66
CA GLU A 29 7.11 5.34 -0.22
C GLU A 29 5.98 6.21 0.35
N ILE A 30 4.83 6.27 -0.35
CA ILE A 30 3.65 7.02 0.09
C ILE A 30 3.18 6.50 1.45
N MET A 31 3.04 5.17 1.60
CA MET A 31 2.66 4.57 2.88
C MET A 31 3.69 4.81 3.98
N GLY A 32 4.98 4.81 3.64
CA GLY A 32 6.04 5.18 4.59
C GLY A 32 5.94 6.63 5.07
N LYS A 33 5.60 7.57 4.18
CA LYS A 33 5.33 8.97 4.56
C LYS A 33 4.07 9.09 5.40
N LEU A 34 2.99 8.42 4.98
CA LEU A 34 1.71 8.40 5.68
C LEU A 34 1.91 7.89 7.12
N SER A 35 2.59 6.75 7.28
CA SER A 35 2.90 6.15 8.58
C SER A 35 3.57 7.13 9.54
N ARG A 36 4.56 7.88 9.07
CA ARG A 36 5.23 8.92 9.88
C ARG A 36 4.30 10.09 10.22
N SER A 37 3.40 10.45 9.31
CA SER A 37 2.46 11.56 9.50
C SER A 37 1.39 11.24 10.54
N VAL A 38 0.82 10.02 10.52
CA VAL A 38 -0.24 9.63 11.45
C VAL A 38 0.29 9.00 12.73
N SER A 39 1.51 8.44 12.71
CA SER A 39 2.17 7.80 13.86
C SER A 39 1.36 6.68 14.53
N VAL A 40 0.44 6.03 13.80
CA VAL A 40 -0.47 4.99 14.34
C VAL A 40 0.08 3.57 14.26
N TRP A 41 0.84 3.28 13.21
CA TRP A 41 1.46 1.98 13.00
C TRP A 41 2.69 1.81 13.92
N GLY A 42 3.31 2.91 14.36
CA GLY A 42 4.54 2.86 15.16
C GLY A 42 5.72 2.40 14.30
N ASP A 43 6.86 2.08 14.92
CA ASP A 43 8.04 1.53 14.24
C ASP A 43 7.77 0.09 13.74
N GLU A 44 6.73 -0.12 12.92
CA GLU A 44 6.41 -1.43 12.38
C GLU A 44 7.63 -1.93 11.60
N LYS A 45 8.22 -3.01 12.12
CA LYS A 45 9.28 -3.76 11.44
C LYS A 45 8.76 -4.50 10.21
N GLU A 46 7.46 -4.39 9.91
CA GLU A 46 6.81 -5.01 8.78
C GLU A 46 6.98 -4.13 7.53
N PRO A 47 7.88 -4.52 6.60
CA PRO A 47 8.16 -3.72 5.41
C PRO A 47 6.98 -3.69 4.42
N ASN A 48 6.00 -4.59 4.54
CA ASN A 48 4.87 -4.67 3.63
C ASN A 48 3.63 -3.93 4.17
N PRO A 49 3.20 -2.81 3.56
CA PRO A 49 2.00 -2.08 3.97
C PRO A 49 0.72 -2.91 3.98
N CYS A 50 0.61 -3.96 3.15
CA CYS A 50 -0.58 -4.82 3.13
C CYS A 50 -0.78 -5.62 4.43
N ALA A 51 0.26 -5.74 5.25
CA ALA A 51 0.20 -6.41 6.54
C ALA A 51 -0.06 -5.45 7.71
N TRP A 52 -0.11 -4.13 7.45
CA TRP A 52 -0.38 -3.13 8.48
C TRP A 52 -1.85 -3.18 8.91
N LYS A 53 -2.08 -2.91 10.20
CA LYS A 53 -3.45 -2.91 10.74
C LYS A 53 -4.30 -1.85 10.02
N GLY A 54 -5.46 -2.27 9.53
CA GLY A 54 -6.39 -1.38 8.83
C GLY A 54 -6.06 -1.15 7.36
N VAL A 55 -5.01 -1.76 6.81
CA VAL A 55 -4.73 -1.74 5.37
C VAL A 55 -5.29 -3.00 4.73
N SER A 56 -5.92 -2.87 3.56
CA SER A 56 -6.27 -4.01 2.71
C SER A 56 -5.81 -3.73 1.28
N CYS A 57 -5.14 -4.72 0.70
CA CYS A 57 -4.66 -4.66 -0.66
C CYS A 57 -5.62 -5.37 -1.62
N SER A 58 -5.44 -5.12 -2.92
CA SER A 58 -6.12 -5.85 -3.99
C SER A 58 -5.88 -7.36 -3.89
N SER A 59 -6.72 -8.17 -4.53
CA SER A 59 -6.65 -9.65 -4.43
C SER A 59 -5.31 -10.25 -4.85
N ASP A 60 -4.55 -9.52 -5.67
CA ASP A 60 -3.22 -9.88 -6.15
C ASP A 60 -2.08 -9.26 -5.31
N ASN A 61 -2.39 -8.50 -4.25
CA ASN A 61 -1.43 -7.74 -3.41
C ASN A 61 -0.56 -6.73 -4.17
N SER A 62 -1.02 -6.28 -5.35
CA SER A 62 -0.28 -5.33 -6.18
C SER A 62 -0.53 -3.87 -5.80
N SER A 63 -1.63 -3.59 -5.09
CA SER A 63 -2.08 -2.24 -4.82
C SER A 63 -2.88 -2.14 -3.51
N ILE A 64 -2.93 -0.95 -2.92
CA ILE A 64 -3.72 -0.68 -1.72
C ILE A 64 -5.13 -0.29 -2.14
N ALA A 65 -6.12 -1.07 -1.71
CA ALA A 65 -7.52 -0.85 -2.04
C ALA A 65 -8.26 -0.15 -0.90
N ASN A 66 -8.05 -0.56 0.35
CA ASN A 66 -8.76 0.01 1.49
C ASN A 66 -7.82 0.44 2.61
N LEU A 67 -8.14 1.57 3.22
CA LEU A 67 -7.43 2.11 4.38
C LEU A 67 -8.45 2.48 5.46
N SER A 68 -8.37 1.81 6.61
CA SER A 68 -9.13 2.16 7.81
C SER A 68 -8.18 2.69 8.88
N LEU A 69 -8.36 3.98 9.15
CA LEU A 69 -7.80 4.69 10.29
C LEU A 69 -8.90 4.97 11.31
N SER A 70 -9.87 4.08 11.45
CA SER A 70 -10.94 4.21 12.44
C SER A 70 -10.45 4.01 13.87
N GLY A 71 -10.91 4.86 14.79
CA GLY A 71 -10.68 4.69 16.24
C GLY A 71 -9.27 5.02 16.73
N TRP A 72 -8.43 5.66 15.91
CA TRP A 72 -7.03 5.99 16.27
C TRP A 72 -6.88 7.32 17.01
N SER A 73 -7.98 7.97 17.40
CA SER A 73 -7.98 9.27 18.09
C SER A 73 -7.27 10.38 17.30
N LEU A 74 -7.25 10.27 15.97
CA LEU A 74 -6.69 11.27 15.08
C LEU A 74 -7.51 12.56 15.17
N SER A 75 -6.83 13.71 15.17
CA SER A 75 -7.47 15.03 15.20
C SER A 75 -6.92 15.97 14.12
N ASP A 76 -5.71 15.69 13.63
CA ASP A 76 -5.06 16.42 12.56
C ASP A 76 -5.31 15.75 11.19
N SER A 77 -5.67 16.54 10.19
CA SER A 77 -6.00 16.06 8.84
C SER A 77 -4.90 16.33 7.81
N SER A 78 -3.68 16.72 8.23
CA SER A 78 -2.59 17.09 7.32
C SER A 78 -2.02 15.91 6.52
N PHE A 79 -2.30 14.68 6.95
CA PHE A 79 -1.90 13.45 6.26
C PHE A 79 -2.76 13.14 5.03
N LEU A 80 -3.94 13.74 4.92
CA LEU A 80 -4.91 13.42 3.88
C LEU A 80 -4.43 13.63 2.43
N PRO A 81 -3.62 14.66 2.10
CA PRO A 81 -3.02 14.76 0.77
C PRO A 81 -2.18 13.54 0.38
N LEU A 82 -1.48 12.91 1.34
CA LEU A 82 -0.72 11.68 1.07
C LEU A 82 -1.64 10.50 0.76
N VAL A 83 -2.83 10.45 1.39
CA VAL A 83 -3.84 9.43 1.09
C VAL A 83 -4.36 9.61 -0.34
N CYS A 84 -4.53 10.84 -0.81
CA CYS A 84 -4.94 11.14 -2.19
C CYS A 84 -3.90 10.72 -3.24
N GLU A 85 -2.61 10.56 -2.87
CA GLU A 85 -1.58 10.03 -3.77
C GLU A 85 -1.73 8.51 -3.99
N ILE A 86 -2.52 7.80 -3.17
CA ILE A 86 -2.81 6.38 -3.33
C ILE A 86 -3.93 6.21 -4.37
N VAL A 87 -3.55 6.27 -5.66
CA VAL A 87 -4.50 6.25 -6.80
C VAL A 87 -5.43 5.02 -6.83
N SER A 88 -4.99 3.88 -6.29
CA SER A 88 -5.78 2.64 -6.26
C SER A 88 -6.77 2.56 -5.10
N LEU A 89 -6.84 3.57 -4.22
CA LEU A 89 -7.67 3.52 -3.03
C LEU A 89 -9.16 3.58 -3.40
N GLU A 90 -9.89 2.54 -3.02
CA GLU A 90 -11.32 2.36 -3.23
C GLU A 90 -12.15 2.78 -2.00
N ALA A 91 -11.61 2.57 -0.79
CA ALA A 91 -12.27 2.96 0.45
C ALA A 91 -11.31 3.57 1.48
N LEU A 92 -11.77 4.65 2.11
CA LEU A 92 -11.11 5.31 3.23
C LEU A 92 -12.09 5.41 4.40
N ASP A 93 -11.71 4.85 5.54
CA ASP A 93 -12.49 4.90 6.78
C ASP A 93 -11.74 5.70 7.85
N LEU A 94 -12.31 6.84 8.23
CA LEU A 94 -11.80 7.77 9.23
C LEU A 94 -12.74 7.88 10.45
N SER A 95 -13.67 6.94 10.62
CA SER A 95 -14.67 6.94 11.69
C SER A 95 -14.03 6.91 13.09
N ASP A 96 -14.81 7.28 14.11
CA ASP A 96 -14.37 7.21 15.52
C ASP A 96 -13.05 7.95 15.82
N ASN A 97 -12.84 9.09 15.14
CA ASN A 97 -11.73 10.01 15.38
C ASN A 97 -12.24 11.38 15.86
N SER A 98 -11.30 12.26 16.22
CA SER A 98 -11.53 13.56 16.85
C SER A 98 -11.34 14.74 15.89
N PHE A 99 -11.68 14.58 14.61
CA PHE A 99 -11.58 15.65 13.62
C PHE A 99 -12.59 16.77 13.93
N SER A 100 -12.07 17.99 14.15
CA SER A 100 -12.87 19.15 14.57
C SER A 100 -13.24 20.09 13.43
N SER A 101 -12.62 19.95 12.25
CA SER A 101 -12.91 20.73 11.05
C SER A 101 -13.52 19.86 9.95
N VAL A 102 -14.42 20.46 9.18
CA VAL A 102 -14.82 19.92 7.88
C VAL A 102 -13.55 19.77 7.05
N LEU A 103 -13.33 18.60 6.45
CA LEU A 103 -12.23 18.33 5.52
C LEU A 103 -12.39 19.21 4.28
N LEU A 104 -12.11 20.51 4.38
CA LEU A 104 -12.37 21.51 3.35
C LEU A 104 -11.61 21.21 2.04
N GLY A 105 -10.57 20.38 2.09
CA GLY A 105 -9.86 19.89 0.90
C GLY A 105 -10.41 18.58 0.28
N PHE A 106 -11.38 17.90 0.89
CA PHE A 106 -11.97 16.65 0.37
C PHE A 106 -13.29 16.87 -0.39
N VAL A 107 -13.95 18.03 -0.20
CA VAL A 107 -15.31 18.27 -0.72
C VAL A 107 -15.36 19.30 -1.85
N GLU A 108 -14.32 20.10 -2.06
CA GLU A 108 -14.24 20.97 -3.24
C GLU A 108 -13.39 20.30 -4.33
N PRO A 109 -14.00 19.74 -5.39
CA PRO A 109 -13.29 19.61 -6.64
C PRO A 109 -12.93 21.05 -7.04
N SER A 110 -11.64 21.40 -6.99
CA SER A 110 -11.16 22.66 -7.53
C SER A 110 -11.59 22.73 -8.98
N PHE A 111 -12.62 23.52 -9.24
CA PHE A 111 -13.10 23.88 -10.55
C PHE A 111 -12.07 24.85 -11.14
N VAL A 112 -11.07 24.31 -11.83
CA VAL A 112 -10.20 25.04 -12.77
C VAL A 112 -9.99 24.18 -14.00
#